data_AF-A0A090AQ07-F1
#
_entry.id   AF-A0A090AQ07-F1
#
_cell.length_a   1.000
_cell.length_b   1.000
_cell.length_c   1.000
_cell.angle_alpha   90.00
_cell.angle_beta   90.00
_cell.angle_gamma   90.00
#
_symmetry.space_group_name_H-M   'P 1'
#
loop_
_entity.id
_entity.type
_entity.pdbx_description
1 polymer ?
#
loop_
_entity_poly.entity_id
_entity_poly.type
_entity_poly.pdbx_seq_one_letter_code
_entity_poly.pdbx_strand_id
1 'polypeptide(L)'
;MLSKKLYFFNGKGKFFVFLILLLNPILTPALADTPAIIFQWGTLGDQAEQLNEPYGVAVDSEGYIYITDKFNHRIQKLNSTGIWITNWGSFGTQAGQFHNPTGIAVNSKNQIYVADTFNHRIQKFTRDGEFIRQWGSFGTQPGQFQFPAGIAVDKLDNVYVTSVLGHEVQKFTQNGIFLLAQWGGSGTAAGKFNQPHGIAVDNDNQVYVVDKVNHRIQKFDNQGNFISQWGSQGAAEGQFIYPTAIAIDSQNNSYVTDTGNRRVQKFNSSGTFLSQWNGAETNAEAQFQSPQGIAVDQLGNIYVIDKEKHRLQKFASPATPVLEVFQASSCPTDRASIYQFCTANNQALACQTVIEATSSVSKAVFACDAINKGLISNSTVKAAATLRGGILTGYIINQGTIADFEFRGASLQGGTLAGTIINSSSIGGWFQDVHLAANTHLSGGKLKGNISGEVNAPALLENLEVLPGSQLSGVKIGANVKLAKNVELNENVIRN
;
A
#
# COMPACT_ATOMS: atom_id res chain seq x y z
N MET A 1 -1.24 -14.61 52.15
CA MET A 1 -1.74 -15.39 53.30
C MET A 1 -3.06 -16.05 52.92
N LEU A 2 -3.05 -17.36 52.65
CA LEU A 2 -4.17 -18.26 52.92
C LEU A 2 -3.59 -19.68 52.98
N SER A 3 -3.74 -20.26 54.16
CA SER A 3 -3.07 -21.44 54.68
C SER A 3 -3.75 -22.72 54.18
N LYS A 4 -2.96 -23.69 53.69
CA LYS A 4 -3.42 -25.05 53.44
C LYS A 4 -3.56 -25.77 54.78
N LYS A 5 -4.78 -26.13 55.17
CA LYS A 5 -5.03 -27.13 56.21
C LYS A 5 -5.51 -28.43 55.55
N LEU A 6 -4.67 -29.46 55.64
CA LEU A 6 -5.07 -30.84 55.44
C LEU A 6 -5.74 -31.34 56.73
N TYR A 7 -6.90 -31.99 56.61
CA TYR A 7 -7.45 -32.85 57.65
C TYR A 7 -7.69 -34.24 57.05
N PHE A 8 -7.15 -35.27 57.70
CA PHE A 8 -7.51 -36.66 57.50
C PHE A 8 -8.31 -37.13 58.71
N PHE A 9 -9.45 -37.79 58.47
CA PHE A 9 -10.12 -38.63 59.46
C PHE A 9 -10.50 -39.99 58.85
N ASN A 10 -10.23 -41.03 59.63
CA ASN A 10 -10.38 -42.45 59.33
C ASN A 10 -11.84 -42.91 59.27
N GLY A 11 -12.16 -43.85 58.36
CA GLY A 11 -13.39 -44.64 58.47
C GLY A 11 -13.81 -45.35 57.19
N LYS A 12 -13.19 -46.50 56.90
CA LYS A 12 -13.66 -47.61 56.05
C LYS A 12 -14.67 -47.26 54.93
N GLY A 13 -14.15 -46.93 53.75
CA GLY A 13 -14.87 -46.95 52.49
C GLY A 13 -13.91 -46.65 51.34
N LYS A 14 -13.64 -47.63 50.48
CA LYS A 14 -12.86 -47.40 49.25
C LYS A 14 -13.72 -46.54 48.30
N PHE A 15 -13.44 -45.24 48.24
CA PHE A 15 -13.92 -44.36 47.18
C PHE A 15 -12.74 -43.99 46.28
N PHE A 16 -12.84 -44.31 45.00
CA PHE A 16 -12.00 -43.71 43.97
C PHE A 16 -12.39 -42.24 43.85
N VAL A 17 -11.61 -41.35 44.44
CA VAL A 17 -11.69 -39.91 44.12
C VAL A 17 -11.01 -39.75 42.77
N PHE A 18 -11.79 -39.58 41.70
CA PHE A 18 -11.30 -38.99 40.47
C PHE A 18 -10.91 -37.55 40.79
N LEU A 19 -9.62 -37.30 40.99
CA LEU A 19 -9.07 -35.96 40.98
C LEU A 19 -9.17 -35.46 39.54
N ILE A 20 -10.27 -34.77 39.21
CA ILE A 20 -10.34 -33.97 38.00
C ILE A 20 -9.33 -32.83 38.21
N LEU A 21 -8.12 -33.02 37.70
CA LEU A 21 -7.20 -31.94 37.42
C LEU A 21 -7.88 -31.07 36.37
N LEU A 22 -8.59 -30.04 36.82
CA LEU A 22 -8.86 -28.87 36.01
C LEU A 22 -7.50 -28.24 35.73
N LEU A 23 -6.85 -28.72 34.67
CA LEU A 23 -5.84 -27.97 33.95
C LEU A 23 -6.56 -26.72 33.45
N ASN A 24 -6.55 -25.66 34.25
CA ASN A 24 -6.69 -24.33 33.70
C ASN A 24 -5.56 -24.22 32.67
N PRO A 25 -5.85 -24.09 31.37
CA PRO A 25 -4.81 -23.71 30.45
C PRO A 25 -4.28 -22.38 31.01
N ILE A 26 -3.01 -22.39 31.43
CA ILE A 26 -2.27 -21.14 31.57
C ILE A 26 -2.34 -20.58 30.15
N LEU A 27 -3.23 -19.62 29.94
CA LEU A 27 -3.20 -18.75 28.78
C LEU A 27 -1.82 -18.11 28.84
N THR A 28 -0.90 -18.67 28.07
CA THR A 28 0.29 -17.97 27.65
C THR A 28 -0.20 -16.65 27.06
N PRO A 29 0.30 -15.49 27.50
CA PRO A 29 -0.05 -14.25 26.82
C PRO A 29 0.31 -14.44 25.35
N ALA A 30 -0.68 -14.18 24.48
CA ALA A 30 -0.49 -14.26 23.03
C ALA A 30 0.79 -13.51 22.68
N LEU A 31 1.74 -14.20 22.05
CA LEU A 31 2.89 -13.56 21.43
C LEU A 31 2.35 -12.40 20.60
N ALA A 32 2.79 -11.18 20.94
CA ALA A 32 2.44 -10.00 20.17
C ALA A 32 2.73 -10.28 18.69
N ASP A 33 1.71 -10.17 17.83
CA ASP A 33 1.80 -10.41 16.39
C ASP A 33 2.80 -9.43 15.78
N THR A 34 4.07 -9.84 15.79
CA THR A 34 5.16 -9.09 15.20
C THR A 34 5.04 -9.36 13.71
N PRO A 35 4.72 -8.35 12.86
CA PRO A 35 4.57 -8.61 11.44
C PRO A 35 5.88 -9.18 10.88
N ALA A 36 5.76 -10.15 9.97
CA ALA A 36 6.91 -10.81 9.39
C ALA A 36 7.75 -9.80 8.59
N ILE A 37 9.07 -9.85 8.77
CA ILE A 37 9.98 -9.03 7.95
C ILE A 37 10.04 -9.63 6.54
N ILE A 38 9.79 -8.80 5.53
CA ILE A 38 9.97 -9.16 4.12
C ILE A 38 11.44 -8.95 3.73
N PHE A 39 11.99 -7.77 4.01
CA PHE A 39 13.41 -7.49 3.80
C PHE A 39 13.89 -6.35 4.69
N GLN A 40 15.21 -6.24 4.78
CA GLN A 40 15.91 -5.08 5.35
C GLN A 40 16.91 -4.55 4.32
N TRP A 41 17.16 -3.24 4.35
CA TRP A 41 18.07 -2.61 3.42
C TRP A 41 18.78 -1.42 4.06
N GLY A 42 20.04 -1.20 3.70
CA GLY A 42 20.86 -0.09 4.18
C GLY A 42 21.83 -0.50 5.29
N THR A 43 22.99 0.17 5.29
CA THR A 43 24.01 0.15 6.33
C THR A 43 24.60 1.55 6.45
N LEU A 44 25.33 1.85 7.54
CA LEU A 44 25.97 3.16 7.71
C LEU A 44 26.97 3.44 6.58
N GLY A 45 26.85 4.62 5.96
CA GLY A 45 27.85 5.16 5.04
C GLY A 45 27.27 6.17 4.05
N ASP A 46 28.08 6.58 3.07
CA ASP A 46 27.77 7.62 2.08
C ASP A 46 27.75 7.10 0.62
N GLN A 47 28.15 5.84 0.39
CA GLN A 47 28.12 5.21 -0.92
C GLN A 47 26.70 4.85 -1.37
N ALA A 48 26.55 4.41 -2.62
CA ALA A 48 25.30 3.78 -3.06
C ALA A 48 24.93 2.64 -2.10
N GLU A 49 23.64 2.45 -1.85
CA GLU A 49 23.11 1.43 -0.93
C GLU A 49 23.41 1.63 0.56
N GLN A 50 24.12 2.69 0.93
CA GLN A 50 24.37 3.08 2.30
C GLN A 50 23.48 4.26 2.72
N LEU A 51 23.23 4.38 4.02
CA LEU A 51 22.40 5.40 4.63
C LEU A 51 23.14 6.07 5.79
N ASN A 52 22.88 7.34 6.03
CA ASN A 52 23.38 8.09 7.17
C ASN A 52 22.23 8.86 7.85
N GLU A 53 21.85 8.36 9.03
CA GLU A 53 20.63 8.71 9.77
C GLU A 53 19.40 8.96 8.87
N PRO A 54 18.94 7.94 8.12
CA PRO A 54 17.76 8.07 7.27
C PRO A 54 16.55 8.51 8.10
N TYR A 55 15.62 9.25 7.49
CA TYR A 55 14.51 9.84 8.23
C TYR A 55 13.14 9.36 7.76
N GLY A 56 12.73 9.76 6.56
CA GLY A 56 11.41 9.53 5.99
C GLY A 56 11.45 8.42 4.93
N VAL A 57 10.29 7.80 4.74
CA VAL A 57 10.06 6.83 3.67
C VAL A 57 8.70 7.08 3.03
N ALA A 58 8.61 6.92 1.73
CA ALA A 58 7.34 6.91 0.99
C ALA A 58 7.38 5.82 -0.09
N VAL A 59 6.21 5.34 -0.49
CA VAL A 59 6.06 4.31 -1.53
C VAL A 59 5.08 4.81 -2.57
N ASP A 60 5.42 4.67 -3.85
CA ASP A 60 4.53 5.07 -4.94
C ASP A 60 3.55 3.96 -5.34
N SER A 61 2.63 4.28 -6.27
CA SER A 61 1.62 3.34 -6.73
C SER A 61 2.17 2.15 -7.54
N GLU A 62 3.42 2.23 -7.99
CA GLU A 62 4.13 1.16 -8.69
C GLU A 62 4.99 0.32 -7.72
N GLY A 63 5.03 0.70 -6.43
CA GLY A 63 5.77 0.02 -5.38
C GLY A 63 7.24 0.44 -5.25
N TYR A 64 7.68 1.51 -5.92
CA TYR A 64 9.01 2.06 -5.68
C TYR A 64 9.07 2.75 -4.33
N ILE A 65 10.20 2.61 -3.66
CA ILE A 65 10.43 3.07 -2.29
C ILE A 65 11.41 4.23 -2.34
N TYR A 66 11.08 5.32 -1.67
CA TYR A 66 11.86 6.54 -1.61
C TYR A 66 12.23 6.84 -0.17
N ILE A 67 13.52 7.07 0.10
CA ILE A 67 14.04 7.27 1.45
C ILE A 67 14.78 8.61 1.50
N THR A 68 14.49 9.45 2.48
CA THR A 68 15.32 10.63 2.76
C THR A 68 16.54 10.20 3.58
N ASP A 69 17.69 10.24 2.93
CA ASP A 69 18.99 9.93 3.52
C ASP A 69 19.58 11.21 4.10
N LYS A 70 19.08 11.56 5.30
CA LYS A 70 19.14 12.92 5.87
C LYS A 70 20.55 13.49 5.90
N PHE A 71 21.53 12.77 6.47
CA PHE A 71 22.89 13.30 6.61
C PHE A 71 23.77 13.12 5.37
N ASN A 72 23.31 12.35 4.39
CA ASN A 72 23.92 12.34 3.05
C ASN A 72 23.26 13.35 2.10
N HIS A 73 22.26 14.12 2.57
CA HIS A 73 21.62 15.19 1.82
C HIS A 73 21.03 14.74 0.47
N ARG A 74 20.48 13.53 0.42
CA ARG A 74 19.98 12.90 -0.81
C ARG A 74 18.71 12.10 -0.57
N ILE A 75 18.07 11.72 -1.67
CA ILE A 75 16.97 10.75 -1.71
C ILE A 75 17.49 9.47 -2.36
N GLN A 76 17.19 8.32 -1.75
CA GLN A 76 17.50 6.99 -2.31
C GLN A 76 16.20 6.39 -2.86
N LYS A 77 16.25 5.80 -4.07
CA LYS A 77 15.13 5.09 -4.71
C LYS A 77 15.45 3.60 -4.85
N LEU A 78 14.51 2.76 -4.43
CA LEU A 78 14.57 1.31 -4.54
C LEU A 78 13.33 0.80 -5.26
N ASN A 79 13.40 -0.40 -5.84
CA ASN A 79 12.22 -1.12 -6.30
C ASN A 79 11.47 -1.79 -5.14
N SER A 80 10.33 -2.40 -5.44
CA SER A 80 9.45 -3.06 -4.46
C SER A 80 10.07 -4.27 -3.74
N THR A 81 11.16 -4.82 -4.27
CA THR A 81 11.93 -5.94 -3.70
C THR A 81 13.17 -5.49 -2.93
N GLY A 82 13.41 -4.18 -2.79
CA GLY A 82 14.56 -3.63 -2.06
C GLY A 82 15.86 -3.55 -2.86
N ILE A 83 15.82 -3.70 -4.19
CA ILE A 83 16.98 -3.46 -5.05
C ILE A 83 17.11 -1.96 -5.28
N TRP A 84 18.30 -1.42 -5.03
CA TRP A 84 18.62 -0.01 -5.28
C TRP A 84 18.59 0.32 -6.77
N ILE A 85 18.06 1.49 -7.11
CA ILE A 85 17.92 1.96 -8.50
C ILE A 85 18.79 3.17 -8.75
N THR A 86 18.60 4.22 -7.94
CA THR A 86 19.26 5.51 -8.11
C THR A 86 19.20 6.33 -6.83
N ASN A 87 19.92 7.44 -6.81
CA ASN A 87 19.78 8.50 -5.83
C ASN A 87 19.90 9.87 -6.50
N TRP A 88 19.38 10.90 -5.84
CA TRP A 88 19.58 12.28 -6.27
C TRP A 88 19.66 13.23 -5.08
N GLY A 89 20.27 14.38 -5.32
CA GLY A 89 20.53 15.39 -4.31
C GLY A 89 21.96 15.39 -3.80
N SER A 90 22.34 16.51 -3.21
CA SER A 90 23.63 16.76 -2.57
C SER A 90 23.46 17.90 -1.56
N PHE A 91 24.43 18.10 -0.68
CA PHE A 91 24.40 19.24 0.24
C PHE A 91 24.36 20.58 -0.51
N GLY A 92 23.46 21.47 -0.12
CA GLY A 92 23.44 22.85 -0.59
C GLY A 92 22.05 23.49 -0.60
N THR A 93 21.96 24.64 -1.26
CA THR A 93 20.75 25.50 -1.29
C THR A 93 20.18 25.68 -2.70
N GLN A 94 20.83 25.14 -3.74
CA GLN A 94 20.32 25.23 -5.11
C GLN A 94 19.15 24.25 -5.35
N ALA A 95 18.48 24.40 -6.48
CA ALA A 95 17.42 23.47 -6.90
C ALA A 95 17.95 22.04 -6.97
N GLY A 96 17.26 21.09 -6.34
CA GLY A 96 17.68 19.69 -6.27
C GLY A 96 18.78 19.40 -5.24
N GLN A 97 19.37 20.40 -4.59
CA GLN A 97 20.23 20.22 -3.42
C GLN A 97 19.41 20.24 -2.13
N PHE A 98 19.89 19.57 -1.08
CA PHE A 98 19.20 19.47 0.20
C PHE A 98 20.09 19.85 1.38
N HIS A 99 19.46 20.24 2.48
CA HIS A 99 20.06 20.38 3.79
C HIS A 99 19.19 19.62 4.81
N ASN A 100 19.64 18.40 5.17
CA ASN A 100 18.95 17.49 6.08
C ASN A 100 17.48 17.26 5.71
N PRO A 101 17.18 16.67 4.54
CA PRO A 101 15.80 16.39 4.14
C PRO A 101 15.17 15.37 5.10
N THR A 102 13.90 15.57 5.49
CA THR A 102 13.21 14.66 6.43
C THR A 102 11.95 14.04 5.83
N GLY A 103 10.88 14.80 5.67
CA GLY A 103 9.59 14.29 5.20
C GLY A 103 9.64 14.01 3.72
N ILE A 104 8.99 12.93 3.31
CA ILE A 104 8.83 12.58 1.90
C ILE A 104 7.41 12.06 1.66
N ALA A 105 6.79 12.47 0.57
CA ALA A 105 5.47 12.03 0.15
C ALA A 105 5.41 11.87 -1.37
N VAL A 106 4.44 11.08 -1.83
CA VAL A 106 4.20 10.82 -3.24
C VAL A 106 2.76 11.19 -3.57
N ASN A 107 2.52 11.87 -4.69
CA ASN A 107 1.16 12.17 -5.15
C ASN A 107 0.60 11.10 -6.11
N SER A 108 -0.64 11.29 -6.56
CA SER A 108 -1.32 10.37 -7.48
C SER A 108 -0.62 10.17 -8.83
N LYS A 109 0.34 11.03 -9.19
CA LYS A 109 1.15 10.97 -10.43
C LYS A 109 2.56 10.41 -10.20
N ASN A 110 2.82 9.82 -9.03
CA ASN A 110 4.13 9.33 -8.60
C ASN A 110 5.21 10.45 -8.59
N GLN A 111 4.83 11.71 -8.38
CA GLN A 111 5.76 12.83 -8.16
C GLN A 111 6.11 12.92 -6.68
N ILE A 112 7.38 13.23 -6.41
CA ILE A 112 7.97 13.15 -5.07
C ILE A 112 8.02 14.55 -4.47
N TYR A 113 7.59 14.68 -3.23
CA TYR A 113 7.66 15.92 -2.45
C TYR A 113 8.55 15.68 -1.24
N VAL A 114 9.49 16.58 -0.99
CA VAL A 114 10.49 16.46 0.06
C VAL A 114 10.50 17.71 0.92
N ALA A 115 10.39 17.55 2.23
CA ALA A 115 10.66 18.60 3.19
C ALA A 115 12.18 18.75 3.37
N ASP A 116 12.71 19.85 2.84
CA ASP A 116 14.12 20.22 2.91
C ASP A 116 14.33 21.09 4.15
N THR A 117 14.41 20.41 5.30
CA THR A 117 14.13 20.98 6.63
C THR A 117 15.00 22.17 6.99
N PHE A 118 16.31 22.10 6.76
CA PHE A 118 17.22 23.18 7.12
C PHE A 118 17.34 24.26 6.04
N ASN A 119 16.81 24.02 4.84
CA ASN A 119 16.60 25.07 3.84
C ASN A 119 15.19 25.70 3.95
N HIS A 120 14.37 25.26 4.90
CA HIS A 120 13.04 25.81 5.18
C HIS A 120 12.11 25.83 3.96
N ARG A 121 12.17 24.80 3.13
CA ARG A 121 11.41 24.71 1.87
C ARG A 121 10.91 23.30 1.60
N ILE A 122 9.95 23.22 0.69
CA ILE A 122 9.52 21.97 0.08
C ILE A 122 10.05 21.93 -1.36
N GLN A 123 10.56 20.78 -1.77
CA GLN A 123 10.97 20.54 -3.14
C GLN A 123 10.14 19.42 -3.76
N LYS A 124 9.82 19.55 -5.05
CA LYS A 124 9.03 18.60 -5.84
C LYS A 124 9.87 18.06 -6.99
N PHE A 125 9.79 16.76 -7.22
CA PHE A 125 10.57 16.03 -8.22
C PHE A 125 9.69 15.10 -9.05
N THR A 126 10.17 14.71 -10.22
CA THR A 126 9.64 13.56 -10.97
C THR A 126 9.94 12.28 -10.20
N ARG A 127 9.33 11.15 -10.62
CA ARG A 127 9.62 9.83 -10.05
C ARG A 127 11.10 9.43 -10.17
N ASP A 128 11.83 10.03 -11.11
CA ASP A 128 13.22 9.69 -11.45
C ASP A 128 14.21 10.71 -10.88
N GLY A 129 13.73 11.63 -10.02
CA GLY A 129 14.59 12.55 -9.28
C GLY A 129 14.91 13.87 -9.99
N GLU A 130 14.26 14.15 -11.13
CA GLU A 130 14.42 15.44 -11.80
C GLU A 130 13.67 16.53 -11.04
N PHE A 131 14.34 17.64 -10.76
CA PHE A 131 13.74 18.78 -10.07
C PHE A 131 12.61 19.40 -10.90
N ILE A 132 11.45 19.57 -10.29
CA ILE A 132 10.29 20.23 -10.91
C ILE A 132 10.17 21.66 -10.39
N ARG A 133 10.09 21.83 -9.06
CA ARG A 133 9.92 23.14 -8.41
C ARG A 133 10.18 23.09 -6.91
N GLN A 134 10.24 24.26 -6.30
CA GLN A 134 10.30 24.44 -4.86
C GLN A 134 9.44 25.61 -4.39
N TRP A 135 9.08 25.62 -3.11
CA TRP A 135 8.44 26.75 -2.43
C TRP A 135 8.76 26.70 -0.95
N GLY A 136 8.57 27.82 -0.25
CA GLY A 136 8.97 27.97 1.14
C GLY A 136 10.21 28.84 1.31
N SER A 137 10.29 29.45 2.48
CA SER A 137 11.45 30.16 3.02
C SER A 137 11.32 30.20 4.54
N PHE A 138 12.38 30.58 5.25
CA PHE A 138 12.30 30.76 6.69
C PHE A 138 11.35 31.90 7.07
N GLY A 139 10.45 31.65 8.03
CA GLY A 139 9.59 32.69 8.60
C GLY A 139 8.23 32.14 9.05
N THR A 140 7.30 33.06 9.33
CA THR A 140 5.99 32.77 9.93
C THR A 140 4.80 33.18 9.06
N GLN A 141 5.06 33.80 7.90
CA GLN A 141 4.00 34.21 6.97
C GLN A 141 3.46 32.99 6.21
N PRO A 142 2.25 33.09 5.61
CA PRO A 142 1.71 32.03 4.75
C PRO A 142 2.72 31.57 3.69
N GLY A 143 2.98 30.26 3.66
CA GLY A 143 3.97 29.65 2.76
C GLY A 143 5.42 29.78 3.22
N GLN A 144 5.71 30.33 4.40
CA GLN A 144 7.01 30.24 5.07
C GLN A 144 7.00 29.13 6.12
N PHE A 145 8.16 28.60 6.47
CA PHE A 145 8.28 27.48 7.40
C PHE A 145 9.39 27.73 8.44
N GLN A 146 9.21 27.16 9.62
CA GLN A 146 10.28 27.03 10.61
C GLN A 146 10.57 25.55 10.82
N PHE A 147 11.54 25.06 10.06
CA PHE A 147 11.95 23.65 9.98
C PHE A 147 10.78 22.73 9.57
N PRO A 148 10.37 22.73 8.28
CA PRO A 148 9.35 21.82 7.81
C PRO A 148 9.81 20.38 7.98
N ALA A 149 8.96 19.50 8.51
CA ALA A 149 9.36 18.14 8.86
C ALA A 149 8.52 17.05 8.21
N GLY A 150 7.22 17.00 8.49
CA GLY A 150 6.29 16.04 7.91
C GLY A 150 5.65 16.63 6.65
N ILE A 151 5.38 15.75 5.68
CA ILE A 151 4.68 16.10 4.46
C ILE A 151 3.71 14.96 4.10
N ALA A 152 2.48 15.32 3.71
CA ALA A 152 1.47 14.37 3.23
C ALA A 152 0.74 14.95 2.03
N VAL A 153 0.16 14.07 1.21
CA VAL A 153 -0.62 14.45 0.03
C VAL A 153 -2.00 13.81 0.12
N ASP A 154 -3.06 14.58 -0.12
CA ASP A 154 -4.42 14.05 -0.17
C ASP A 154 -4.82 13.54 -1.57
N LYS A 155 -6.03 12.98 -1.69
CA LYS A 155 -6.54 12.42 -2.95
C LYS A 155 -6.70 13.44 -4.08
N LEU A 156 -6.71 14.73 -3.75
CA LEU A 156 -6.78 15.83 -4.72
C LEU A 156 -5.39 16.43 -5.00
N ASP A 157 -4.33 15.75 -4.58
CA ASP A 157 -2.94 16.19 -4.64
C ASP A 157 -2.66 17.50 -3.86
N ASN A 158 -3.48 17.85 -2.85
CA ASN A 158 -3.10 18.94 -1.95
C ASN A 158 -2.01 18.46 -1.00
N VAL A 159 -1.06 19.34 -0.73
CA VAL A 159 0.13 19.06 0.08
C VAL A 159 -0.04 19.68 1.46
N TYR A 160 0.12 18.88 2.50
CA TYR A 160 0.08 19.29 3.89
C TYR A 160 1.48 19.21 4.48
N VAL A 161 1.90 20.24 5.20
CA VAL A 161 3.26 20.35 5.74
C VAL A 161 3.18 20.76 7.20
N THR A 162 3.88 20.03 8.07
CA THR A 162 4.10 20.45 9.46
C THR A 162 5.34 21.32 9.58
N SER A 163 5.24 22.37 10.38
CA SER A 163 6.32 23.30 10.72
C SER A 163 6.68 23.09 12.19
N VAL A 164 7.87 22.53 12.45
CA VAL A 164 8.24 22.05 13.79
C VAL A 164 8.31 23.20 14.80
N LEU A 165 9.02 24.28 14.47
CA LEU A 165 9.16 25.42 15.38
C LEU A 165 8.08 26.50 15.17
N GLY A 166 7.32 26.42 14.08
CA GLY A 166 6.10 27.23 13.92
C GLY A 166 4.91 26.66 14.70
N HIS A 167 4.97 25.36 15.04
CA HIS A 167 3.89 24.65 15.72
C HIS A 167 2.59 24.62 14.90
N GLU A 168 2.68 24.57 13.57
CA GLU A 168 1.51 24.63 12.68
C GLU A 168 1.52 23.58 11.58
N VAL A 169 0.35 23.40 10.97
CA VAL A 169 0.18 22.74 9.68
C VAL A 169 -0.24 23.78 8.65
N GLN A 170 0.34 23.70 7.44
CA GLN A 170 -0.06 24.50 6.30
C GLN A 170 -0.46 23.61 5.12
N LYS A 171 -1.49 24.01 4.37
CA LYS A 171 -2.01 23.30 3.20
C LYS A 171 -1.73 24.08 1.91
N PHE A 172 -1.31 23.36 0.87
CA PHE A 172 -0.95 23.89 -0.44
C PHE A 172 -1.60 23.08 -1.56
N THR A 173 -1.71 23.67 -2.75
CA THR A 173 -1.96 22.90 -3.98
C THR A 173 -0.76 22.02 -4.32
N GLN A 174 -0.93 21.09 -5.27
CA GLN A 174 0.17 20.33 -5.91
C GLN A 174 1.29 21.21 -6.51
N ASN A 175 1.00 22.50 -6.72
CA ASN A 175 1.92 23.50 -7.26
C ASN A 175 2.39 24.48 -6.17
N GLY A 176 2.32 24.09 -4.89
CA GLY A 176 2.86 24.86 -3.76
C GLY A 176 2.24 26.24 -3.58
N ILE A 177 1.01 26.45 -4.08
CA ILE A 177 0.23 27.66 -3.80
C ILE A 177 -0.48 27.45 -2.47
N PHE A 178 -0.32 28.36 -1.53
CA PHE A 178 -0.97 28.31 -0.22
C PHE A 178 -2.50 28.39 -0.36
N LEU A 179 -3.23 27.48 0.31
CA LEU A 179 -4.68 27.31 0.16
C LEU A 179 -5.51 27.99 1.27
N LEU A 180 -4.99 29.04 1.91
CA LEU A 180 -5.62 29.77 3.02
C LEU A 180 -5.97 28.92 4.25
N ALA A 181 -5.55 27.65 4.29
CA ALA A 181 -5.71 26.76 5.42
C ALA A 181 -4.36 26.60 6.15
N GLN A 182 -4.29 27.21 7.33
CA GLN A 182 -3.22 27.06 8.32
C GLN A 182 -3.87 26.96 9.70
N TRP A 183 -3.46 25.98 10.49
CA TRP A 183 -3.97 25.77 11.84
C TRP A 183 -2.90 25.25 12.79
N GLY A 184 -3.15 25.37 14.08
CA GLY A 184 -2.19 25.04 15.12
C GLY A 184 -1.84 26.23 16.02
N GLY A 185 -0.54 26.35 16.29
CA GLY A 185 0.08 27.24 17.26
C GLY A 185 0.57 26.47 18.48
N SER A 186 1.54 27.05 19.18
CA SER A 186 2.16 26.42 20.36
C SER A 186 1.14 26.19 21.49
N GLY A 187 1.17 25.00 22.09
CA GLY A 187 0.37 24.70 23.29
C GLY A 187 0.00 23.22 23.44
N THR A 188 -0.80 22.94 24.47
CA THR A 188 -1.27 21.59 24.85
C THR A 188 -2.77 21.39 24.66
N ALA A 189 -3.53 22.47 24.39
CA ALA A 189 -4.96 22.40 24.10
C ALA A 189 -5.24 21.62 22.80
N ALA A 190 -6.48 21.16 22.61
CA ALA A 190 -6.93 20.57 21.35
C ALA A 190 -6.74 21.59 20.20
N GLY A 191 -6.18 21.13 19.09
CA GLY A 191 -5.82 21.99 17.95
C GLY A 191 -4.59 22.87 18.14
N LYS A 192 -3.85 22.73 19.26
CA LYS A 192 -2.51 23.30 19.46
C LYS A 192 -1.45 22.20 19.43
N PHE A 193 -0.22 22.57 19.06
CA PHE A 193 0.88 21.62 18.89
C PHE A 193 2.12 22.01 19.68
N ASN A 194 2.93 21.03 20.03
CA ASN A 194 4.28 21.20 20.53
C ASN A 194 5.25 20.38 19.67
N GLN A 195 5.91 21.07 18.74
CA GLN A 195 6.79 20.46 17.74
C GLN A 195 6.10 19.36 16.93
N PRO A 196 5.04 19.69 16.15
CA PRO A 196 4.38 18.70 15.32
C PRO A 196 5.36 18.12 14.30
N HIS A 197 5.28 16.82 14.07
CA HIS A 197 6.26 16.09 13.28
C HIS A 197 5.61 15.37 12.08
N GLY A 198 5.39 14.07 12.15
CA GLY A 198 4.70 13.32 11.10
C GLY A 198 3.28 13.81 10.84
N ILE A 199 2.86 13.67 9.59
CA ILE A 199 1.51 13.99 9.12
C ILE A 199 1.08 12.94 8.10
N ALA A 200 -0.19 12.56 8.12
CA ALA A 200 -0.79 11.68 7.13
C ALA A 200 -2.25 12.10 6.85
N VAL A 201 -2.78 11.68 5.71
CA VAL A 201 -4.17 11.94 5.32
C VAL A 201 -4.83 10.59 5.02
N ASP A 202 -6.03 10.38 5.57
CA ASP A 202 -6.79 9.14 5.37
C ASP A 202 -7.66 9.16 4.11
N ASN A 203 -8.42 8.09 3.88
CA ASN A 203 -9.28 7.97 2.71
C ASN A 203 -10.46 8.95 2.69
N ASP A 204 -10.82 9.50 3.84
CA ASP A 204 -11.91 10.47 4.02
C ASP A 204 -11.38 11.91 4.02
N ASN A 205 -10.11 12.11 3.65
CA ASN A 205 -9.36 13.37 3.67
C ASN A 205 -9.22 13.97 5.08
N GLN A 206 -9.28 13.17 6.14
CA GLN A 206 -8.99 13.61 7.50
C GLN A 206 -7.48 13.61 7.72
N VAL A 207 -6.99 14.63 8.41
CA VAL A 207 -5.56 14.91 8.58
C VAL A 207 -5.12 14.48 9.98
N TYR A 208 -4.09 13.66 10.04
CA TYR A 208 -3.54 13.09 11.27
C TYR A 208 -2.17 13.70 11.51
N VAL A 209 -1.97 14.32 12.67
CA VAL A 209 -0.73 15.03 13.02
C VAL A 209 -0.13 14.44 14.28
N VAL A 210 1.13 14.05 14.20
CA VAL A 210 1.94 13.63 15.34
C VAL A 210 2.37 14.86 16.12
N ASP A 211 1.84 15.03 17.32
CA ASP A 211 2.18 16.11 18.24
C ASP A 211 3.28 15.63 19.20
N LYS A 212 4.51 15.58 18.67
CA LYS A 212 5.65 14.83 19.23
C LYS A 212 5.92 15.11 20.69
N VAL A 213 6.03 16.39 21.09
CA VAL A 213 6.41 16.75 22.47
C VAL A 213 5.20 16.69 23.41
N ASN A 214 3.98 16.71 22.90
CA ASN A 214 2.78 16.45 23.70
C ASN A 214 2.42 14.95 23.75
N HIS A 215 3.22 14.06 23.15
CA HIS A 215 3.05 12.61 23.24
C HIS A 215 1.67 12.10 22.77
N ARG A 216 1.11 12.72 21.73
CA ARG A 216 -0.24 12.40 21.23
C ARG A 216 -0.33 12.51 19.72
N ILE A 217 -1.40 11.94 19.17
CA ILE A 217 -1.83 12.16 17.79
C ILE A 217 -3.11 13.00 17.82
N GLN A 218 -3.22 13.97 16.93
CA GLN A 218 -4.42 14.76 16.74
C GLN A 218 -4.97 14.58 15.32
N LYS A 219 -6.30 14.49 15.22
CA LYS A 219 -7.04 14.27 13.98
C LYS A 219 -7.89 15.49 13.66
N PHE A 220 -7.89 15.90 12.40
CA PHE A 220 -8.56 17.09 11.87
C PHE A 220 -9.33 16.76 10.60
N ASP A 221 -10.28 17.62 10.22
CA ASP A 221 -10.83 17.59 8.86
C ASP A 221 -9.88 18.27 7.85
N ASN A 222 -10.27 18.30 6.59
CA ASN A 222 -9.47 18.92 5.52
C ASN A 222 -9.52 20.46 5.51
N GLN A 223 -10.26 21.09 6.43
CA GLN A 223 -10.23 22.53 6.72
C GLN A 223 -9.36 22.86 7.96
N GLY A 224 -8.90 21.86 8.70
CA GLY A 224 -8.08 22.04 9.91
C GLY A 224 -8.90 22.15 11.21
N ASN A 225 -10.20 21.83 11.19
CA ASN A 225 -10.98 21.77 12.42
C ASN A 225 -10.64 20.50 13.20
N PHE A 226 -10.48 20.63 14.51
CA PHE A 226 -10.17 19.50 15.39
C PHE A 226 -11.34 18.51 15.45
N ILE A 227 -11.05 17.22 15.27
CA ILE A 227 -12.02 16.12 15.36
C ILE A 227 -11.81 15.33 16.65
N SER A 228 -10.60 14.80 16.86
CA SER A 228 -10.28 13.93 18.00
C SER A 228 -8.78 13.86 18.26
N GLN A 229 -8.41 13.25 19.39
CA GLN A 229 -7.01 12.97 19.73
C GLN A 229 -6.92 11.68 20.56
N TRP A 230 -5.76 11.04 20.52
CA TRP A 230 -5.42 9.93 21.41
C TRP A 230 -3.92 9.94 21.72
N GLY A 231 -3.56 9.21 22.76
CA GLY A 231 -2.20 9.20 23.27
C GLY A 231 -1.97 10.09 24.48
N SER A 232 -1.05 9.65 25.30
CA SER A 232 -0.48 10.39 26.42
C SER A 232 0.94 9.92 26.67
N GLN A 233 1.73 10.66 27.45
CA GLN A 233 3.09 10.27 27.77
C GLN A 233 3.13 8.94 28.55
N GLY A 234 3.91 7.98 28.07
CA GLY A 234 4.16 6.72 28.78
C GLY A 234 4.45 5.53 27.87
N ALA A 235 4.55 4.34 28.46
CA ALA A 235 4.92 3.09 27.78
C ALA A 235 3.76 2.08 27.68
N ALA A 236 2.60 2.36 28.29
CA ALA A 236 1.43 1.49 28.16
C ALA A 236 0.88 1.49 26.72
N GLU A 237 -0.07 0.60 26.45
CA GLU A 237 -0.79 0.54 25.18
C GLU A 237 -1.48 1.87 24.90
N GLY A 238 -1.30 2.38 23.68
CA GLY A 238 -1.80 3.68 23.27
C GLY A 238 -1.12 4.89 23.90
N GLN A 239 -0.11 4.72 24.75
CA GLN A 239 0.76 5.81 25.22
C GLN A 239 2.01 5.94 24.35
N PHE A 240 2.62 7.11 24.32
CA PHE A 240 3.79 7.40 23.48
C PHE A 240 4.92 8.11 24.24
N ILE A 241 6.15 7.92 23.79
CA ILE A 241 7.30 8.73 24.16
C ILE A 241 7.93 9.29 22.87
N TYR A 242 7.75 10.60 22.63
CA TYR A 242 8.23 11.29 21.43
C TYR A 242 7.91 10.56 20.11
N PRO A 243 6.62 10.33 19.80
CA PRO A 243 6.25 9.75 18.51
C PRO A 243 6.70 10.67 17.38
N THR A 244 7.11 10.12 16.23
CA THR A 244 7.73 10.92 15.15
C THR A 244 7.02 10.87 13.82
N ALA A 245 6.46 9.72 13.43
CA ALA A 245 5.74 9.57 12.17
C ALA A 245 4.44 8.78 12.32
N ILE A 246 3.57 8.98 11.34
CA ILE A 246 2.28 8.31 11.22
C ILE A 246 2.04 7.95 9.76
N ALA A 247 1.49 6.77 9.51
CA ALA A 247 1.01 6.34 8.20
C ALA A 247 -0.41 5.76 8.34
N ILE A 248 -1.22 5.88 7.30
CA ILE A 248 -2.60 5.39 7.27
C ILE A 248 -2.74 4.31 6.20
N ASP A 249 -3.38 3.19 6.53
CA ASP A 249 -3.68 2.12 5.56
C ASP A 249 -5.01 2.33 4.83
N SER A 250 -5.31 1.44 3.88
CA SER A 250 -6.56 1.47 3.11
C SER A 250 -7.83 1.25 3.95
N GLN A 251 -7.71 0.75 5.18
CA GLN A 251 -8.83 0.61 6.12
C GLN A 251 -8.89 1.77 7.13
N ASN A 252 -8.15 2.85 6.90
CA ASN A 252 -8.02 4.01 7.80
C ASN A 252 -7.47 3.64 9.20
N ASN A 253 -6.73 2.54 9.34
CA ASN A 253 -5.93 2.32 10.54
C ASN A 253 -4.68 3.18 10.47
N SER A 254 -4.25 3.69 11.63
CA SER A 254 -3.03 4.46 11.76
C SER A 254 -1.91 3.64 12.37
N TYR A 255 -0.70 3.81 11.85
CA TYR A 255 0.53 3.22 12.33
C TYR A 255 1.46 4.32 12.79
N VAL A 256 1.86 4.30 14.06
CA VAL A 256 2.62 5.37 14.69
C VAL A 256 3.97 4.84 15.15
N THR A 257 5.05 5.48 14.72
CA THR A 257 6.39 5.24 15.24
C THR A 257 6.55 5.93 16.59
N ASP A 258 6.61 5.13 17.64
CA ASP A 258 6.77 5.55 19.03
C ASP A 258 8.26 5.50 19.39
N THR A 259 8.99 6.49 18.91
CA THR A 259 10.46 6.46 18.84
C THR A 259 11.12 6.26 20.20
N GLY A 260 10.63 6.91 21.25
CA GLY A 260 11.18 6.79 22.59
C GLY A 260 10.96 5.41 23.21
N ASN A 261 9.84 4.76 22.89
CA ASN A 261 9.57 3.36 23.27
C ASN A 261 10.12 2.34 22.26
N ARG A 262 10.76 2.81 21.18
CA ARG A 262 11.39 2.01 20.11
C ARG A 262 10.45 1.00 19.44
N ARG A 263 9.17 1.34 19.33
CA ARG A 263 8.12 0.45 18.82
C ARG A 263 7.31 1.11 17.72
N VAL A 264 6.47 0.31 17.07
CA VAL A 264 5.35 0.81 16.26
C VAL A 264 4.05 0.36 16.90
N GLN A 265 3.07 1.26 16.93
CA GLN A 265 1.72 0.98 17.41
C GLN A 265 0.69 1.18 16.29
N LYS A 266 -0.30 0.30 16.21
CA LYS A 266 -1.43 0.35 15.27
C LYS A 266 -2.71 0.75 16.02
N PHE A 267 -3.50 1.63 15.42
CA PHE A 267 -4.79 2.09 15.93
C PHE A 267 -5.85 2.06 14.83
N ASN A 268 -7.13 1.90 15.18
CA ASN A 268 -8.22 2.10 14.23
C ASN A 268 -8.46 3.59 13.92
N SER A 269 -9.42 3.89 13.06
CA SER A 269 -9.76 5.26 12.63
C SER A 269 -10.29 6.17 13.77
N SER A 270 -10.74 5.57 14.88
CA SER A 270 -11.19 6.26 16.10
C SER A 270 -10.07 6.50 17.11
N GLY A 271 -8.85 6.02 16.85
CA GLY A 271 -7.72 6.13 17.78
C GLY A 271 -7.68 5.05 18.87
N THR A 272 -8.48 3.98 18.75
CA THR A 272 -8.40 2.81 19.65
C THR A 272 -7.18 1.98 19.30
N PHE A 273 -6.36 1.65 20.30
CA PHE A 273 -5.21 0.76 20.15
C PHE A 273 -5.65 -0.62 19.63
N LEU A 274 -4.92 -1.16 18.65
CA LEU A 274 -5.17 -2.48 18.07
C LEU A 274 -4.03 -3.45 18.34
N SER A 275 -2.80 -3.03 18.06
CA SER A 275 -1.62 -3.87 18.24
C SER A 275 -0.35 -3.03 18.28
N GLN A 276 0.77 -3.67 18.65
CA GLN A 276 2.10 -3.08 18.60
C GLN A 276 3.13 -4.15 18.30
N TRP A 277 4.29 -3.73 17.81
CA TRP A 277 5.43 -4.61 17.67
C TRP A 277 6.74 -3.88 17.95
N ASN A 278 7.78 -4.69 18.25
CA ASN A 278 9.10 -4.23 18.64
C ASN A 278 9.12 -3.37 19.92
N GLY A 279 8.58 -3.88 21.03
CA GLY A 279 8.77 -3.31 22.37
C GLY A 279 9.56 -4.24 23.28
N ALA A 280 10.77 -3.82 23.66
CA ALA A 280 11.70 -4.33 24.68
C ALA A 280 11.80 -5.86 24.88
N GLU A 281 12.80 -6.51 24.26
CA GLU A 281 13.85 -7.37 24.85
C GLU A 281 14.93 -7.66 23.77
N THR A 282 16.14 -8.05 24.18
CA THR A 282 17.45 -7.75 23.54
C THR A 282 17.80 -8.41 22.19
N ASN A 283 18.57 -7.68 21.36
CA ASN A 283 19.52 -8.15 20.33
C ASN A 283 18.99 -8.99 19.16
N ALA A 284 17.68 -9.04 18.93
CA ALA A 284 17.14 -9.63 17.71
C ALA A 284 17.39 -8.71 16.49
N GLU A 285 17.74 -9.31 15.36
CA GLU A 285 17.98 -8.62 14.07
C GLU A 285 16.81 -7.69 13.67
N ALA A 286 15.60 -8.02 14.09
CA ALA A 286 14.36 -7.31 13.83
C ALA A 286 14.12 -6.02 14.65
N GLN A 287 14.83 -5.82 15.76
CA GLN A 287 14.51 -4.79 16.77
C GLN A 287 14.80 -3.35 16.29
N PHE A 288 13.95 -2.38 16.62
CA PHE A 288 14.23 -0.97 16.35
C PHE A 288 15.11 -0.31 17.41
N GLN A 289 15.97 0.62 16.99
CA GLN A 289 16.74 1.47 17.90
C GLN A 289 16.19 2.90 17.96
N SER A 290 15.81 3.47 16.81
CA SER A 290 15.16 4.77 16.71
C SER A 290 14.25 4.78 15.47
N PRO A 291 13.05 4.17 15.55
CA PRO A 291 12.12 4.18 14.43
C PRO A 291 11.66 5.63 14.17
N GLN A 292 11.79 6.10 12.94
CA GLN A 292 11.44 7.46 12.50
C GLN A 292 10.29 7.40 11.49
N GLY A 293 10.59 7.49 10.19
CA GLY A 293 9.62 7.45 9.11
C GLY A 293 8.89 6.11 9.03
N ILE A 294 7.60 6.18 8.72
CA ILE A 294 6.76 5.03 8.42
C ILE A 294 5.95 5.28 7.15
N ALA A 295 5.78 4.25 6.34
CA ALA A 295 4.87 4.24 5.20
C ALA A 295 4.12 2.91 5.12
N VAL A 296 2.94 2.94 4.48
CA VAL A 296 2.16 1.75 4.18
C VAL A 296 1.87 1.75 2.67
N ASP A 297 2.11 0.64 1.99
CA ASP A 297 1.78 0.49 0.57
C ASP A 297 0.33 0.02 0.35
N GLN A 298 -0.10 -0.04 -0.91
CA GLN A 298 -1.46 -0.46 -1.28
C GLN A 298 -1.76 -1.93 -0.92
N LEU A 299 -0.75 -2.75 -0.66
CA LEU A 299 -0.89 -4.14 -0.21
C LEU A 299 -0.90 -4.24 1.32
N GLY A 300 -0.76 -3.13 2.02
CA GLY A 300 -0.68 -3.06 3.48
C GLY A 300 0.71 -3.37 4.05
N ASN A 301 1.75 -3.53 3.22
CA ASN A 301 3.10 -3.72 3.76
C ASN A 301 3.57 -2.43 4.42
N ILE A 302 4.33 -2.59 5.49
CA ILE A 302 4.75 -1.49 6.35
C ILE A 302 6.24 -1.28 6.19
N TYR A 303 6.65 -0.04 6.00
CA TYR A 303 8.04 0.36 5.80
C TYR A 303 8.43 1.23 6.98
N VAL A 304 9.48 0.86 7.71
CA VAL A 304 9.94 1.62 8.88
C VAL A 304 11.41 1.93 8.73
N ILE A 305 11.74 3.21 8.86
CA ILE A 305 13.11 3.68 8.93
C ILE A 305 13.62 3.60 10.36
N ASP A 306 14.73 2.91 10.58
CA ASP A 306 15.44 2.89 11.84
C ASP A 306 16.70 3.75 11.71
N LYS A 307 16.63 4.97 12.25
CA LYS A 307 17.64 6.02 12.06
C LYS A 307 19.00 5.61 12.60
N GLU A 308 19.04 5.08 13.82
CA GLU A 308 20.28 4.71 14.51
C GLU A 308 20.87 3.39 14.00
N LYS A 309 20.07 2.57 13.32
CA LYS A 309 20.56 1.38 12.61
C LYS A 309 20.84 1.62 11.13
N HIS A 310 20.67 2.85 10.63
CA HIS A 310 20.95 3.23 9.25
C HIS A 310 20.26 2.32 8.22
N ARG A 311 19.00 1.96 8.48
CA ARG A 311 18.30 0.96 7.67
C ARG A 311 16.83 1.25 7.47
N LEU A 312 16.29 0.66 6.42
CA LEU A 312 14.87 0.42 6.17
C LEU A 312 14.54 -1.03 6.53
N GLN A 313 13.38 -1.24 7.14
CA GLN A 313 12.75 -2.56 7.27
C GLN A 313 11.38 -2.54 6.61
N LYS A 314 11.12 -3.51 5.72
CA LYS A 314 9.79 -3.78 5.17
C LYS A 314 9.19 -4.97 5.91
N PHE A 315 7.98 -4.79 6.42
CA PHE A 315 7.19 -5.80 7.10
C PHE A 315 5.98 -6.14 6.24
N ALA A 316 5.61 -7.42 6.21
CA ALA A 316 4.33 -7.84 5.69
C ALA A 316 3.22 -7.16 6.48
N SER A 317 2.09 -6.89 5.84
CA SER A 317 0.90 -6.42 6.54
C SER A 317 0.66 -7.32 7.76
N PRO A 318 0.70 -6.79 9.00
CA PRO A 318 0.33 -7.57 10.17
C PRO A 318 -1.10 -7.99 9.90
N ALA A 319 -1.29 -9.29 9.64
CA ALA A 319 -2.61 -9.86 9.53
C ALA A 319 -3.37 -9.33 10.74
N THR A 320 -4.37 -8.48 10.51
CA THR A 320 -5.34 -8.22 11.56
C THR A 320 -5.76 -9.59 12.06
N PRO A 321 -5.83 -9.84 13.38
CA PRO A 321 -6.60 -10.96 13.89
C PRO A 321 -8.08 -10.63 13.63
N VAL A 322 -8.46 -10.68 12.35
CA VAL A 322 -9.74 -11.16 11.93
C VAL A 322 -9.57 -12.66 12.03
N LEU A 323 -10.45 -13.30 12.79
CA LEU A 323 -10.64 -14.75 12.88
C LEU A 323 -9.90 -15.56 11.79
N GLU A 324 -8.93 -16.33 12.27
CA GLU A 324 -8.20 -17.39 11.57
C GLU A 324 -7.20 -16.98 10.48
N VAL A 325 -6.00 -17.55 10.62
CA VAL A 325 -5.00 -17.71 9.57
C VAL A 325 -5.66 -18.37 8.36
N PHE A 326 -6.08 -17.58 7.37
CA PHE A 326 -6.32 -18.14 6.05
C PHE A 326 -4.96 -18.48 5.44
N GLN A 327 -4.47 -19.70 5.74
CA GLN A 327 -3.96 -20.51 4.63
C GLN A 327 -4.99 -20.35 3.51
N ALA A 328 -4.58 -20.06 2.27
CA ALA A 328 -5.53 -19.98 1.17
C ALA A 328 -6.40 -21.24 1.24
N SER A 329 -7.64 -21.06 1.72
CA SER A 329 -8.48 -22.21 2.01
C SER A 329 -8.78 -22.84 0.66
N SER A 330 -9.01 -24.15 0.66
CA SER A 330 -9.55 -24.77 -0.54
C SER A 330 -10.80 -23.97 -0.94
N CYS A 331 -10.87 -23.52 -2.20
CA CYS A 331 -12.08 -22.85 -2.64
C CYS A 331 -13.28 -23.77 -2.42
N PRO A 332 -14.42 -23.26 -1.94
CA PRO A 332 -15.65 -24.02 -1.85
C PRO A 332 -16.17 -24.23 -3.27
N THR A 333 -15.76 -25.33 -3.88
CA THR A 333 -16.06 -25.66 -5.29
C THR A 333 -17.53 -25.92 -5.55
N ASP A 334 -18.34 -26.09 -4.49
CA ASP A 334 -19.77 -26.39 -4.51
C ASP A 334 -20.65 -25.17 -4.24
N ARG A 335 -20.08 -23.99 -3.95
CA ARG A 335 -20.86 -22.80 -3.58
C ARG A 335 -21.21 -21.89 -4.75
N ALA A 336 -22.44 -21.37 -4.67
CA ALA A 336 -22.95 -20.35 -5.57
C ALA A 336 -22.29 -18.99 -5.38
N SER A 337 -21.71 -18.69 -4.22
CA SER A 337 -21.00 -17.43 -3.97
C SER A 337 -19.74 -17.64 -3.13
N ILE A 338 -18.67 -16.94 -3.50
CA ILE A 338 -17.37 -16.95 -2.82
C ILE A 338 -17.12 -15.56 -2.21
N TYR A 339 -17.06 -15.53 -0.87
CA TYR A 339 -16.86 -14.33 -0.05
C TYR A 339 -15.47 -14.26 0.59
N GLN A 340 -14.51 -15.04 0.08
CA GLN A 340 -13.19 -15.23 0.71
C GLN A 340 -12.04 -15.26 -0.29
N PHE A 341 -10.82 -15.18 0.23
CA PHE A 341 -9.60 -15.48 -0.51
C PHE A 341 -9.34 -16.99 -0.50
N CYS A 342 -9.26 -17.63 -1.66
CA CYS A 342 -9.07 -19.08 -1.73
C CYS A 342 -8.26 -19.49 -2.95
N THR A 343 -7.68 -20.69 -2.88
CA THR A 343 -7.01 -21.34 -4.02
C THR A 343 -7.77 -22.61 -4.37
N ALA A 344 -8.21 -22.72 -5.62
CA ALA A 344 -8.96 -23.88 -6.09
C ALA A 344 -8.04 -25.03 -6.54
N ASN A 345 -6.71 -24.84 -6.58
CA ASN A 345 -5.73 -25.89 -6.92
C ASN A 345 -6.07 -26.66 -8.21
N ASN A 346 -6.51 -25.92 -9.23
CA ASN A 346 -6.99 -26.39 -10.53
C ASN A 346 -8.30 -27.20 -10.49
N GLN A 347 -9.09 -27.09 -9.42
CA GLN A 347 -10.43 -27.66 -9.33
C GLN A 347 -11.48 -26.77 -9.99
N ALA A 348 -12.56 -27.41 -10.45
CA ALA A 348 -13.69 -26.71 -11.04
C ALA A 348 -14.57 -26.06 -9.96
N LEU A 349 -14.97 -24.81 -10.17
CA LEU A 349 -16.00 -24.17 -9.37
C LEU A 349 -17.40 -24.53 -9.87
N ALA A 350 -18.40 -24.37 -9.01
CA ALA A 350 -19.79 -24.59 -9.35
C ALA A 350 -20.25 -23.68 -10.50
N CYS A 351 -21.28 -24.13 -11.22
CA CYS A 351 -21.90 -23.31 -12.24
C CYS A 351 -22.64 -22.13 -11.58
N GLN A 352 -22.66 -20.98 -12.26
CA GLN A 352 -23.24 -19.73 -11.78
C GLN A 352 -22.58 -19.19 -10.51
N THR A 353 -21.35 -19.60 -10.19
CA THR A 353 -20.62 -19.06 -9.05
C THR A 353 -20.38 -17.55 -9.19
N VAL A 354 -20.68 -16.81 -8.13
CA VAL A 354 -20.39 -15.37 -7.99
C VAL A 354 -19.18 -15.18 -7.10
N ILE A 355 -18.13 -14.56 -7.62
CA ILE A 355 -16.95 -14.14 -6.85
C ILE A 355 -17.19 -12.70 -6.42
N GLU A 356 -17.34 -12.47 -5.13
CA GLU A 356 -17.79 -11.18 -4.61
C GLU A 356 -16.66 -10.14 -4.58
N ALA A 357 -17.02 -8.86 -4.45
CA ALA A 357 -16.12 -7.74 -4.74
C ALA A 357 -14.83 -7.71 -3.89
N THR A 358 -14.88 -8.23 -2.67
CA THR A 358 -13.75 -8.30 -1.73
C THR A 358 -13.06 -9.66 -1.73
N SER A 359 -13.40 -10.55 -2.66
CA SER A 359 -12.89 -11.93 -2.74
C SER A 359 -11.77 -12.06 -3.77
N SER A 360 -10.89 -13.05 -3.56
CA SER A 360 -9.95 -13.49 -4.61
C SER A 360 -9.98 -15.00 -4.78
N VAL A 361 -9.99 -15.43 -6.03
CA VAL A 361 -9.86 -16.83 -6.39
C VAL A 361 -8.59 -17.01 -7.22
N SER A 362 -7.79 -18.02 -6.89
CA SER A 362 -6.64 -18.40 -7.70
C SER A 362 -6.68 -19.87 -8.12
N LYS A 363 -6.07 -20.19 -9.27
CA LYS A 363 -5.97 -21.56 -9.79
C LYS A 363 -7.33 -22.26 -9.91
N ALA A 364 -8.37 -21.57 -10.38
CA ALA A 364 -9.69 -22.15 -10.58
C ALA A 364 -9.90 -22.61 -12.02
N VAL A 365 -10.78 -23.61 -12.18
CA VAL A 365 -11.34 -24.00 -13.47
C VAL A 365 -12.80 -23.56 -13.52
N PHE A 366 -13.13 -22.67 -14.45
CA PHE A 366 -14.51 -22.28 -14.73
C PHE A 366 -15.05 -23.20 -15.82
N ALA A 367 -15.79 -24.23 -15.44
CA ALA A 367 -16.39 -25.20 -16.37
C ALA A 367 -17.75 -24.73 -16.93
N CYS A 368 -18.34 -23.72 -16.28
CA CYS A 368 -19.65 -23.14 -16.53
C CYS A 368 -19.58 -21.61 -16.36
N ASP A 369 -20.67 -20.93 -16.69
CA ASP A 369 -20.81 -19.50 -16.47
C ASP A 369 -20.55 -19.09 -15.01
N ALA A 370 -19.90 -17.95 -14.83
CA ALA A 370 -19.58 -17.37 -13.53
C ALA A 370 -19.54 -15.84 -13.61
N ILE A 371 -19.86 -15.19 -12.50
CA ILE A 371 -19.79 -13.73 -12.35
C ILE A 371 -18.63 -13.40 -11.43
N ASN A 372 -17.73 -12.56 -11.91
CA ASN A 372 -16.63 -12.03 -11.13
C ASN A 372 -16.88 -10.56 -10.81
N LYS A 373 -16.93 -10.24 -9.51
CA LYS A 373 -16.88 -8.86 -9.00
C LYS A 373 -15.56 -8.56 -8.31
N GLY A 374 -14.78 -9.59 -7.99
CA GLY A 374 -13.51 -9.51 -7.25
C GLY A 374 -12.29 -9.76 -8.16
N LEU A 375 -11.31 -10.49 -7.61
CA LEU A 375 -10.04 -10.79 -8.29
C LEU A 375 -9.94 -12.29 -8.66
N ILE A 376 -9.55 -12.58 -9.91
CA ILE A 376 -9.22 -13.93 -10.37
C ILE A 376 -7.77 -13.95 -10.87
N SER A 377 -7.01 -14.97 -10.47
CA SER A 377 -5.64 -15.16 -10.95
C SER A 377 -5.33 -16.59 -11.37
N ASN A 378 -4.40 -16.74 -12.32
CA ASN A 378 -3.79 -18.03 -12.67
C ASN A 378 -4.81 -19.14 -12.97
N SER A 379 -5.90 -18.82 -13.68
CA SER A 379 -7.10 -19.66 -13.79
C SER A 379 -7.43 -20.02 -15.24
N THR A 380 -8.25 -21.06 -15.40
CA THR A 380 -8.69 -21.57 -16.71
C THR A 380 -10.19 -21.41 -16.90
N VAL A 381 -10.62 -20.83 -18.02
CA VAL A 381 -12.03 -20.80 -18.45
C VAL A 381 -12.23 -21.84 -19.54
N LYS A 382 -13.15 -22.79 -19.36
CA LYS A 382 -13.42 -23.88 -20.30
C LYS A 382 -14.35 -23.44 -21.42
N ALA A 383 -14.38 -24.20 -22.52
CA ALA A 383 -15.11 -23.86 -23.74
C ALA A 383 -16.60 -23.57 -23.56
N ALA A 384 -17.26 -24.23 -22.60
CA ALA A 384 -18.68 -24.02 -22.32
C ALA A 384 -18.97 -22.87 -21.33
N ALA A 385 -17.95 -22.18 -20.83
CA ALA A 385 -18.08 -21.20 -19.76
C ALA A 385 -18.02 -19.76 -20.27
N THR A 386 -18.88 -18.92 -19.69
CA THR A 386 -18.79 -17.46 -19.77
C THR A 386 -18.41 -16.87 -18.42
N LEU A 387 -17.23 -16.26 -18.33
CA LEU A 387 -16.80 -15.51 -17.16
C LEU A 387 -17.03 -14.01 -17.39
N ARG A 388 -17.81 -13.34 -16.54
CA ARG A 388 -18.11 -11.90 -16.71
C ARG A 388 -17.64 -11.07 -15.52
N GLY A 389 -16.95 -9.97 -15.77
CA GLY A 389 -16.70 -8.94 -14.75
C GLY A 389 -15.35 -9.00 -14.04
N GLY A 390 -15.16 -7.99 -13.18
CA GLY A 390 -14.10 -7.93 -12.19
C GLY A 390 -12.69 -7.80 -12.78
N ILE A 391 -11.69 -8.14 -11.96
CA ILE A 391 -10.28 -8.02 -12.32
C ILE A 391 -9.69 -9.41 -12.57
N LEU A 392 -8.98 -9.55 -13.69
CA LEU A 392 -8.18 -10.72 -14.01
C LEU A 392 -6.68 -10.39 -13.94
N THR A 393 -5.88 -11.27 -13.34
CA THR A 393 -4.42 -11.10 -13.25
C THR A 393 -3.65 -12.44 -13.39
N GLY A 394 -2.32 -12.39 -13.42
CA GLY A 394 -1.46 -13.54 -13.63
C GLY A 394 -1.59 -14.14 -15.04
N TYR A 395 -1.64 -15.46 -15.12
CA TYR A 395 -1.74 -16.22 -16.37
C TYR A 395 -3.14 -16.82 -16.55
N ILE A 396 -3.90 -16.34 -17.53
CA ILE A 396 -5.26 -16.83 -17.80
C ILE A 396 -5.27 -17.68 -19.07
N ILE A 397 -5.80 -18.90 -18.97
CA ILE A 397 -6.08 -19.76 -20.12
C ILE A 397 -7.57 -19.68 -20.41
N ASN A 398 -7.95 -19.16 -21.56
CA ASN A 398 -9.33 -19.02 -21.97
C ASN A 398 -9.63 -19.95 -23.15
N GLN A 399 -10.61 -20.82 -22.97
CA GLN A 399 -11.15 -21.68 -24.01
C GLN A 399 -12.62 -21.32 -24.31
N GLY A 400 -13.27 -20.54 -23.44
CA GLY A 400 -14.66 -20.12 -23.53
C GLY A 400 -14.77 -18.63 -23.81
N THR A 401 -15.71 -17.95 -23.13
CA THR A 401 -15.92 -16.50 -23.27
C THR A 401 -15.55 -15.76 -21.98
N ILE A 402 -14.83 -14.65 -22.09
CA ILE A 402 -14.60 -13.72 -20.98
C ILE A 402 -15.11 -12.33 -21.38
N ALA A 403 -15.96 -11.73 -20.55
CA ALA A 403 -16.65 -10.49 -20.86
C ALA A 403 -16.50 -9.40 -19.77
N ASP A 404 -16.48 -8.14 -20.20
CA ASP A 404 -16.59 -6.95 -19.32
C ASP A 404 -15.61 -6.92 -18.15
N PHE A 405 -14.30 -7.02 -18.41
CA PHE A 405 -13.30 -7.18 -17.37
C PHE A 405 -12.14 -6.20 -17.50
N GLU A 406 -11.48 -5.95 -16.37
CA GLU A 406 -10.19 -5.28 -16.33
C GLU A 406 -9.07 -6.33 -16.23
N PHE A 407 -8.04 -6.19 -17.06
CA PHE A 407 -6.86 -7.05 -17.03
C PHE A 407 -5.65 -6.32 -16.46
N ARG A 408 -5.08 -6.89 -15.40
CA ARG A 408 -3.85 -6.44 -14.72
C ARG A 408 -2.80 -7.57 -14.67
N GLY A 409 -2.86 -8.49 -15.63
CA GLY A 409 -2.10 -9.75 -15.61
C GLY A 409 -0.88 -9.77 -16.51
N ALA A 410 -0.22 -10.93 -16.54
CA ALA A 410 0.92 -11.18 -17.41
C ALA A 410 0.44 -11.59 -18.82
N SER A 411 -0.46 -12.58 -18.91
CA SER A 411 -1.00 -13.03 -20.18
C SER A 411 -2.42 -13.59 -20.07
N LEU A 412 -3.24 -13.38 -21.10
CA LEU A 412 -4.47 -14.13 -21.35
C LEU A 412 -4.37 -14.77 -22.73
N GLN A 413 -4.56 -16.09 -22.80
CA GLN A 413 -4.41 -16.85 -24.04
C GLN A 413 -5.70 -17.56 -24.42
N GLY A 414 -6.14 -17.38 -25.66
CA GLY A 414 -7.23 -18.16 -26.26
C GLY A 414 -8.64 -17.61 -26.06
N GLY A 415 -9.58 -18.30 -26.69
CA GLY A 415 -11.02 -18.13 -26.50
C GLY A 415 -11.59 -16.81 -27.00
N THR A 416 -12.84 -16.56 -26.64
CA THR A 416 -13.58 -15.35 -27.02
C THR A 416 -13.50 -14.30 -25.93
N LEU A 417 -13.24 -13.06 -26.33
CA LEU A 417 -13.32 -11.88 -25.48
C LEU A 417 -14.50 -11.03 -25.95
N ALA A 418 -15.31 -10.52 -25.00
CA ALA A 418 -16.53 -9.80 -25.31
C ALA A 418 -16.73 -8.53 -24.46
N GLY A 419 -17.49 -7.57 -24.98
CA GLY A 419 -17.90 -6.39 -24.23
C GLY A 419 -16.78 -5.35 -24.05
N THR A 420 -16.73 -4.71 -22.88
CA THR A 420 -15.71 -3.66 -22.60
C THR A 420 -14.51 -4.24 -21.88
N ILE A 421 -13.33 -4.11 -22.46
CA ILE A 421 -12.09 -4.70 -21.95
C ILE A 421 -11.04 -3.62 -21.81
N ILE A 422 -10.50 -3.51 -20.60
CA ILE A 422 -9.44 -2.55 -20.28
C ILE A 422 -8.24 -3.34 -19.80
N ASN A 423 -7.13 -3.27 -20.53
CA ASN A 423 -5.86 -3.81 -20.09
C ASN A 423 -4.99 -2.69 -19.51
N SER A 424 -4.96 -2.64 -18.18
CA SER A 424 -4.23 -1.66 -17.36
C SER A 424 -2.93 -2.23 -16.77
N SER A 425 -2.42 -3.32 -17.33
CA SER A 425 -1.23 -4.03 -16.83
C SER A 425 0.03 -3.16 -16.91
N SER A 426 0.72 -2.96 -15.77
CA SER A 426 1.90 -2.08 -15.65
C SER A 426 3.10 -2.50 -16.50
N ILE A 427 3.25 -3.79 -16.80
CA ILE A 427 4.32 -4.34 -17.65
C ILE A 427 3.87 -4.58 -19.11
N GLY A 428 2.67 -4.11 -19.49
CA GLY A 428 2.09 -4.35 -20.81
C GLY A 428 1.73 -5.82 -21.04
N GLY A 429 0.98 -6.40 -20.11
CA GLY A 429 0.43 -7.76 -20.24
C GLY A 429 -0.28 -7.95 -21.59
N TRP A 430 -0.21 -9.15 -22.15
CA TRP A 430 -0.68 -9.40 -23.51
C TRP A 430 -1.85 -10.36 -23.61
N PHE A 431 -2.65 -10.16 -24.64
CA PHE A 431 -3.64 -11.13 -25.10
C PHE A 431 -3.10 -11.87 -26.31
N GLN A 432 -3.22 -13.18 -26.30
CA GLN A 432 -2.66 -14.04 -27.32
C GLN A 432 -3.72 -14.99 -27.90
N ASP A 433 -3.77 -15.08 -29.24
CA ASP A 433 -4.59 -16.05 -29.97
C ASP A 433 -6.09 -15.97 -29.59
N VAL A 434 -6.65 -14.75 -29.61
CA VAL A 434 -8.02 -14.45 -29.14
C VAL A 434 -8.98 -14.16 -30.29
N HIS A 435 -10.24 -14.52 -30.09
CA HIS A 435 -11.36 -14.07 -30.90
C HIS A 435 -12.12 -12.95 -30.18
N LEU A 436 -12.47 -11.87 -30.87
CA LEU A 436 -13.17 -10.72 -30.34
C LEU A 436 -14.62 -10.73 -30.82
N ALA A 437 -15.55 -10.89 -29.89
CA ALA A 437 -16.97 -10.94 -30.20
C ALA A 437 -17.48 -9.62 -30.80
N ALA A 438 -18.68 -9.68 -31.38
CA ALA A 438 -19.36 -8.53 -31.97
C ALA A 438 -19.34 -7.29 -31.05
N ASN A 439 -18.92 -6.15 -31.60
CA ASN A 439 -18.87 -4.84 -30.92
C ASN A 439 -18.00 -4.79 -29.64
N THR A 440 -17.05 -5.71 -29.49
CA THR A 440 -16.10 -5.65 -28.36
C THR A 440 -15.25 -4.39 -28.44
N HIS A 441 -15.04 -3.71 -27.31
CA HIS A 441 -14.12 -2.59 -27.19
C HIS A 441 -12.94 -3.01 -26.33
N LEU A 442 -11.76 -3.06 -26.93
CA LEU A 442 -10.54 -3.49 -26.30
C LEU A 442 -9.53 -2.36 -26.28
N SER A 443 -9.17 -1.93 -25.07
CA SER A 443 -8.26 -0.81 -24.86
C SER A 443 -7.06 -1.19 -23.99
N GLY A 444 -5.88 -0.69 -24.35
CA GLY A 444 -4.65 -0.89 -23.55
C GLY A 444 -3.92 -2.20 -23.81
N GLY A 445 -2.71 -2.30 -23.27
CA GLY A 445 -1.90 -3.51 -23.28
C GLY A 445 -1.32 -3.91 -24.64
N LYS A 446 -1.07 -5.22 -24.80
CA LYS A 446 -0.43 -5.78 -25.99
C LYS A 446 -1.26 -6.92 -26.60
N LEU A 447 -1.19 -7.07 -27.92
CA LEU A 447 -1.79 -8.18 -28.66
C LEU A 447 -0.69 -8.99 -29.35
N LYS A 448 -0.83 -10.33 -29.37
CA LYS A 448 0.11 -11.23 -30.04
C LYS A 448 -0.61 -12.40 -30.72
N GLY A 449 -0.06 -12.87 -31.83
CA GLY A 449 -0.56 -14.08 -32.51
C GLY A 449 -1.81 -13.78 -33.32
N ASN A 450 -2.77 -14.71 -33.32
CA ASN A 450 -3.96 -14.60 -34.15
C ASN A 450 -5.08 -13.84 -33.44
N ILE A 451 -5.39 -12.63 -33.92
CA ILE A 451 -6.45 -11.77 -33.40
C ILE A 451 -7.57 -11.70 -34.43
N SER A 452 -8.68 -12.39 -34.17
CA SER A 452 -9.83 -12.40 -35.07
C SER A 452 -11.01 -11.68 -34.45
N GLY A 453 -11.91 -11.13 -35.26
CA GLY A 453 -13.16 -10.55 -34.81
C GLY A 453 -14.30 -10.77 -35.80
N GLU A 454 -15.50 -10.37 -35.40
CA GLU A 454 -16.73 -10.55 -36.19
C GLU A 454 -16.83 -9.55 -37.35
N VAL A 455 -16.94 -10.04 -38.58
CA VAL A 455 -16.93 -9.21 -39.80
C VAL A 455 -18.08 -8.19 -39.83
N ASN A 456 -19.28 -8.60 -39.42
CA ASN A 456 -20.47 -7.76 -39.48
C ASN A 456 -20.60 -6.78 -38.31
N ALA A 457 -19.75 -6.93 -37.28
CA ALA A 457 -19.76 -6.11 -36.07
C ALA A 457 -18.34 -6.06 -35.48
N PRO A 458 -17.37 -5.45 -36.19
CA PRO A 458 -15.96 -5.57 -35.87
C PRO A 458 -15.64 -4.95 -34.51
N ALA A 459 -14.77 -5.62 -33.76
CA ALA A 459 -14.29 -5.13 -32.48
C ALA A 459 -13.40 -3.89 -32.64
N LEU A 460 -13.53 -2.91 -31.75
CA LEU A 460 -12.72 -1.70 -31.73
C LEU A 460 -11.47 -1.91 -30.86
N LEU A 461 -10.29 -1.66 -31.45
CA LEU A 461 -8.98 -1.72 -30.79
C LEU A 461 -8.43 -0.31 -30.56
N GLU A 462 -8.04 0.03 -29.33
CA GLU A 462 -7.49 1.36 -29.00
C GLU A 462 -6.36 1.32 -27.97
N ASN A 463 -5.47 2.32 -28.02
CA ASN A 463 -4.43 2.57 -27.02
C ASN A 463 -3.53 1.36 -26.71
N LEU A 464 -3.24 0.52 -27.70
CA LEU A 464 -2.54 -0.75 -27.52
C LEU A 464 -1.44 -0.98 -28.55
N GLU A 465 -0.60 -1.98 -28.31
CA GLU A 465 0.45 -2.40 -29.23
C GLU A 465 0.18 -3.82 -29.77
N VAL A 466 0.26 -4.01 -31.08
CA VAL A 466 0.25 -5.33 -31.72
C VAL A 466 1.69 -5.77 -31.99
N LEU A 467 2.08 -6.89 -31.41
CA LEU A 467 3.44 -7.41 -31.43
C LEU A 467 3.82 -8.09 -32.76
N PRO A 468 5.12 -8.21 -33.08
CA PRO A 468 5.59 -8.82 -34.33
C PRO A 468 5.07 -10.24 -34.56
N GLY A 469 4.78 -10.58 -35.82
CA GLY A 469 4.30 -11.90 -36.23
C GLY A 469 2.83 -12.18 -35.88
N SER A 470 2.07 -11.14 -35.55
CA SER A 470 0.64 -11.25 -35.27
C SER A 470 -0.18 -11.06 -36.53
N GLN A 471 -1.38 -11.65 -36.55
CA GLN A 471 -2.36 -11.51 -37.63
C GLN A 471 -3.63 -10.88 -37.08
N LEU A 472 -4.20 -9.91 -37.80
CA LEU A 472 -5.51 -9.33 -37.47
C LEU A 472 -6.52 -9.61 -38.58
N SER A 473 -7.75 -10.00 -38.22
CA SER A 473 -8.89 -10.11 -39.13
C SER A 473 -10.18 -9.65 -38.44
N GLY A 474 -11.12 -9.07 -39.19
CA GLY A 474 -12.46 -8.71 -38.67
C GLY A 474 -12.47 -7.71 -37.50
N VAL A 475 -11.52 -6.77 -37.47
CA VAL A 475 -11.39 -5.78 -36.39
C VAL A 475 -11.28 -4.36 -36.94
N LYS A 476 -11.59 -3.39 -36.09
CA LYS A 476 -11.43 -1.96 -36.35
C LYS A 476 -10.26 -1.42 -35.53
N ILE A 477 -9.25 -0.91 -36.21
CA ILE A 477 -8.08 -0.25 -35.62
C ILE A 477 -8.46 1.20 -35.36
N GLY A 478 -8.54 1.57 -34.08
CA GLY A 478 -8.84 2.92 -33.60
C GLY A 478 -7.61 3.70 -33.13
N ALA A 479 -7.84 4.67 -32.25
CA ALA A 479 -6.82 5.62 -31.82
C ALA A 479 -5.65 4.95 -31.09
N ASN A 480 -4.43 5.47 -31.33
CA ASN A 480 -3.19 5.09 -30.64
C ASN A 480 -2.85 3.60 -30.69
N VAL A 481 -3.31 2.87 -31.71
CA VAL A 481 -2.87 1.49 -31.95
C VAL A 481 -1.50 1.50 -32.65
N LYS A 482 -0.51 0.86 -32.03
CA LYS A 482 0.83 0.68 -32.60
C LYS A 482 0.96 -0.71 -33.21
N LEU A 483 1.16 -0.79 -34.53
CA LEU A 483 1.44 -2.05 -35.21
C LEU A 483 2.96 -2.23 -35.34
N ALA A 484 3.50 -3.33 -34.81
CA ALA A 484 4.91 -3.66 -35.01
C ALA A 484 5.21 -4.08 -36.46
N LYS A 485 6.51 -4.18 -36.80
CA LYS A 485 6.94 -4.73 -38.10
C LYS A 485 6.47 -6.18 -38.23
N ASN A 486 6.01 -6.57 -39.41
CA ASN A 486 5.51 -7.92 -39.74
C ASN A 486 4.22 -8.31 -39.02
N VAL A 487 3.35 -7.34 -38.76
CA VAL A 487 1.94 -7.61 -38.44
C VAL A 487 1.17 -7.76 -39.75
N GLU A 488 0.49 -8.89 -39.91
CA GLU A 488 -0.35 -9.18 -41.08
C GLU A 488 -1.77 -8.67 -40.83
N LEU A 489 -2.29 -7.87 -41.77
CA LEU A 489 -3.69 -7.45 -41.75
C LEU A 489 -4.44 -8.24 -42.82
N ASN A 490 -5.29 -9.14 -42.38
CA ASN A 490 -6.09 -10.01 -43.22
C ASN A 490 -7.45 -9.35 -43.54
N GLU A 491 -8.39 -10.16 -44.03
CA GLU A 491 -9.69 -9.68 -44.46
C GLU A 491 -10.45 -8.91 -43.36
N ASN A 492 -11.17 -7.87 -43.79
CA ASN A 492 -12.08 -7.10 -42.96
C ASN A 492 -11.43 -6.36 -41.77
N VAL A 493 -10.15 -5.99 -41.90
CA VAL A 493 -9.52 -5.02 -40.99
C VAL A 493 -9.81 -3.59 -41.45
N ILE A 494 -10.48 -2.81 -40.62
CA ILE A 494 -10.83 -1.40 -40.87
C ILE A 494 -9.82 -0.51 -40.15
N ARG A 495 -9.20 0.45 -40.86
CA ARG A 495 -8.33 1.46 -40.25
C ARG A 495 -9.05 2.80 -40.18
N ASN A 496 -9.16 3.36 -38.98
CA ASN A 496 -9.73 4.67 -38.73
C ASN A 496 -8.68 5.78 -38.60
#